data_AF-A0A524J8V8-F1
#
_entry.id   AF-A0A524J8V8-F1
#
_cell.length_a   1.000
_cell.length_b   1.000
_cell.length_c   1.000
_cell.angle_alpha   90.00
_cell.angle_beta   90.00
_cell.angle_gamma   90.00
#
_symmetry.space_group_name_H-M   'P 1'
#
loop_
_entity.id
_entity.type
_entity.pdbx_description
1 polymer ?
#
loop_
_entity_poly.entity_id
_entity_poly.type
_entity_poly.pdbx_seq_one_letter_code
_entity_poly.pdbx_strand_id
1 'polypeptide(L)'
;MLRAAAARYAGTLDKTLRSAVIPYGYTVTVWASGAYLISLRGLPSGLEAFAFVVGATLAFGVLASMSQRRPGPIEEPTIAPIHPDSRHPLFAAGLHIAAVGLAFGAATLIDRLLGNFAWFLASFAVTFIYLLIASAELAISVELNQREIGLKRARVMVRRRRKAIREVVRRR
;
A
#
# COMPACT_ATOMS: atom_id res chain seq x y z
N MET A 1 17.79 25.31 19.20
CA MET A 1 16.96 25.51 17.99
C MET A 1 17.18 24.43 16.93
N LEU A 2 18.43 24.09 16.55
CA LEU A 2 18.74 23.05 15.54
C LEU A 2 18.09 21.68 15.79
N ARG A 3 18.13 21.16 17.03
CA ARG A 3 17.49 19.88 17.38
C ARG A 3 15.97 19.87 17.18
N ALA A 4 15.30 20.98 17.48
CA ALA A 4 13.85 21.11 17.29
C ALA A 4 13.49 21.21 15.80
N ALA A 5 14.30 21.92 15.01
CA ALA A 5 14.14 21.97 13.56
C ALA A 5 14.36 20.60 12.91
N ALA A 6 15.40 19.87 13.34
CA ALA A 6 15.68 18.50 12.87
C ALA A 6 14.55 17.52 13.20
N ALA A 7 13.99 17.59 14.41
CA ALA A 7 12.86 16.74 14.81
C ALA A 7 11.59 17.06 13.98
N ARG A 8 11.33 18.34 13.71
CA ARG A 8 10.21 18.75 12.84
C ARG A 8 10.42 18.27 11.40
N TYR A 9 11.62 18.45 10.86
CA TYR A 9 11.97 17.97 9.52
C TYR A 9 11.77 16.46 9.40
N ALA A 10 12.31 15.68 10.35
CA ALA A 10 12.16 14.23 10.34
C ALA A 10 10.68 13.80 10.38
N GLY A 11 9.87 14.46 11.22
CA GLY A 11 8.44 14.22 11.27
C GLY A 11 7.71 14.57 9.96
N THR A 12 8.06 15.68 9.32
CA THR A 12 7.47 16.07 8.02
C THR A 12 7.91 15.12 6.91
N LEU A 13 9.19 14.76 6.87
CA LEU A 13 9.74 13.83 5.87
C LEU A 13 9.07 12.46 5.96
N ASP A 14 8.91 11.91 7.16
CA ASP A 14 8.22 10.64 7.37
C ASP A 14 6.77 10.68 6.84
N LYS A 15 6.03 11.77 7.11
CA LYS A 15 4.67 11.95 6.59
C LYS A 15 4.62 12.03 5.06
N THR A 16 5.53 12.80 4.47
CA THR A 16 5.62 12.94 3.01
C THR A 16 5.91 11.58 2.37
N LEU A 17 6.93 10.86 2.85
CA LEU A 17 7.31 9.55 2.32
C LEU A 17 6.17 8.54 2.44
N ARG A 18 5.46 8.51 3.58
CA ARG A 18 4.28 7.64 3.78
C ARG A 18 3.17 7.94 2.79
N SER A 19 2.89 9.21 2.52
CA SER A 19 1.85 9.60 1.55
C SER A 19 2.23 9.25 0.11
N ALA A 20 3.53 9.26 -0.20
CA ALA A 20 4.05 9.03 -1.54
C ALA A 20 4.38 7.57 -1.86
N VAL A 21 4.52 6.69 -0.86
CA VAL A 21 5.10 5.35 -1.05
C VAL A 21 4.37 4.52 -2.11
N ILE A 22 3.02 4.49 -2.07
CA ILE A 22 2.19 3.75 -3.03
C ILE A 22 2.26 4.35 -4.45
N PRO A 23 1.98 5.66 -4.67
CA PRO A 23 2.07 6.20 -6.03
C PRO A 23 3.51 6.18 -6.58
N TYR A 24 4.52 6.34 -5.73
CA TYR A 24 5.91 6.28 -6.13
C TYR A 24 6.33 4.86 -6.55
N GLY A 25 6.05 3.85 -5.72
CA GLY A 25 6.37 2.46 -6.04
C GLY A 25 5.64 1.97 -7.29
N TYR A 26 4.40 2.40 -7.51
CA TYR A 26 3.64 2.10 -8.73
C TYR A 26 4.37 2.64 -9.96
N THR A 27 4.76 3.92 -9.90
CA THR A 27 5.46 4.60 -11.00
C THR A 27 6.76 3.89 -11.35
N VAL A 28 7.60 3.60 -10.34
CA VAL A 28 8.87 2.88 -10.53
C VAL A 28 8.63 1.50 -11.16
N THR A 29 7.64 0.77 -10.68
CA THR A 29 7.33 -0.59 -11.16
C THR A 29 6.86 -0.58 -12.62
N VAL A 30 5.94 0.31 -12.98
CA VAL A 30 5.43 0.43 -14.35
C VAL A 30 6.53 0.87 -15.31
N TRP A 31 7.34 1.86 -14.94
CA TRP A 31 8.46 2.32 -15.77
C TRP A 31 9.53 1.24 -15.94
N ALA A 32 9.94 0.57 -14.87
CA ALA A 32 10.90 -0.52 -14.95
C ALA A 32 10.39 -1.65 -15.85
N SER A 33 9.11 -2.00 -15.74
CA SER A 33 8.49 -3.03 -16.58
C SER A 33 8.41 -2.61 -18.05
N GLY A 34 8.07 -1.35 -18.32
CA GLY A 34 8.08 -0.78 -19.67
C GLY A 34 9.48 -0.75 -20.28
N ALA A 35 10.48 -0.30 -19.52
CA ALA A 35 11.89 -0.30 -19.95
C ALA A 35 12.40 -1.71 -20.24
N TYR A 36 12.00 -2.69 -19.43
CA TYR A 36 12.33 -4.10 -19.67
C TYR A 36 11.68 -4.64 -20.95
N LEU A 37 10.41 -4.37 -21.20
CA LEU A 37 9.75 -4.72 -22.48
C LEU A 37 10.47 -4.08 -23.67
N ILE A 38 10.84 -2.81 -23.56
CA ILE A 38 11.62 -2.11 -24.59
C ILE A 38 12.96 -2.81 -24.83
N SER A 39 13.64 -3.24 -23.77
CA SER A 39 14.94 -3.93 -23.90
C SER A 39 14.85 -5.27 -24.65
N LEU A 40 13.70 -5.94 -24.59
CA LEU A 40 13.48 -7.23 -25.23
C LEU A 40 12.87 -7.12 -26.63
N ARG A 41 11.99 -6.15 -26.85
CA ARG A 41 11.16 -6.03 -28.06
C ARG A 41 11.46 -4.82 -28.93
N GLY A 42 12.33 -3.91 -28.46
CA GLY A 42 12.56 -2.62 -29.08
C GLY A 42 11.47 -1.60 -28.72
N LEU A 43 11.48 -0.46 -29.44
CA LEU A 43 10.50 0.60 -29.21
C LEU A 43 9.10 0.14 -29.62
N PRO A 44 8.06 0.41 -28.80
CA PRO A 44 6.70 0.05 -29.16
C PRO A 44 6.22 0.90 -30.33
N SER A 45 5.45 0.28 -31.22
CA SER A 45 4.58 0.99 -32.14
C SER A 45 3.48 1.76 -31.39
N GLY A 46 2.78 2.67 -32.08
CA GLY A 46 1.68 3.44 -31.49
C GLY A 46 0.56 2.56 -30.92
N LEU A 47 0.22 1.45 -31.59
CA LEU A 47 -0.79 0.51 -31.11
C LEU A 47 -0.33 -0.26 -29.87
N GLU A 48 0.94 -0.63 -29.79
CA GLU A 48 1.51 -1.31 -28.63
C GLU A 48 1.58 -0.39 -27.41
N ALA A 49 1.99 0.87 -27.60
CA ALA A 49 1.95 1.88 -26.56
C ALA A 49 0.52 2.13 -26.06
N PHE A 50 -0.45 2.21 -26.98
CA PHE A 50 -1.86 2.32 -26.63
C PHE A 50 -2.35 1.08 -25.86
N ALA A 51 -2.00 -0.13 -26.31
CA ALA A 51 -2.34 -1.36 -25.64
C ALA A 51 -1.77 -1.43 -24.21
N PHE A 52 -0.56 -0.92 -23.98
CA PHE A 52 0.03 -0.79 -22.65
C PHE A 52 -0.78 0.15 -21.73
N VAL A 53 -1.22 1.30 -22.24
CA VAL A 53 -2.06 2.24 -21.48
C VAL A 53 -3.42 1.61 -21.14
N VAL A 54 -4.05 0.93 -22.12
CA VAL A 54 -5.33 0.26 -21.93
C VAL A 54 -5.21 -0.87 -20.90
N GLY A 55 -4.14 -1.66 -20.94
CA GLY A 55 -3.89 -2.73 -19.96
C GLY A 55 -3.85 -2.22 -18.53
N ALA A 56 -3.03 -1.19 -18.26
CA ALA A 56 -2.97 -0.56 -16.94
C ALA A 56 -4.32 0.03 -16.51
N THR A 57 -4.99 0.76 -17.40
CA THR A 57 -6.27 1.43 -17.10
C THR A 57 -7.39 0.43 -16.82
N LEU A 58 -7.46 -0.67 -17.57
CA LEU A 58 -8.45 -1.73 -17.34
C LEU A 58 -8.20 -2.45 -16.02
N ALA A 59 -6.94 -2.76 -15.67
CA ALA A 59 -6.63 -3.36 -14.36
C ALA A 59 -7.08 -2.46 -13.20
N PHE A 60 -6.82 -1.16 -13.30
CA PHE A 60 -7.32 -0.18 -12.33
C PHE A 60 -8.85 -0.16 -12.28
N GLY A 61 -9.53 -0.10 -13.43
CA GLY A 61 -10.99 -0.11 -13.52
C GLY A 61 -11.62 -1.37 -12.91
N VAL A 62 -11.02 -2.55 -13.14
CA VAL A 62 -11.45 -3.81 -12.52
C VAL A 62 -11.36 -3.71 -11.00
N LEU A 63 -10.21 -3.30 -10.46
CA LEU A 63 -10.03 -3.18 -9.00
C LEU A 63 -10.95 -2.12 -8.39
N ALA A 64 -11.13 -0.99 -9.07
CA ALA A 64 -12.08 0.05 -8.63
C ALA A 64 -13.50 -0.50 -8.56
N SER A 65 -13.94 -1.26 -9.57
CA SER A 65 -15.27 -1.87 -9.58
C SER A 65 -15.44 -2.94 -8.50
N MET A 66 -14.39 -3.73 -8.22
CA MET A 66 -14.39 -4.71 -7.14
C MET A 66 -14.46 -4.03 -5.77
N SER A 67 -13.78 -2.89 -5.59
CA SER A 67 -13.78 -2.14 -4.33
C SER A 67 -15.16 -1.60 -3.93
N GLN A 68 -16.04 -1.38 -4.91
CA GLN A 68 -17.41 -0.89 -4.69
C GLN A 68 -18.38 -2.00 -4.25
N ARG A 69 -18.04 -3.27 -4.48
CA ARG A 69 -18.88 -4.42 -4.11
C ARG A 69 -18.64 -4.77 -2.63
N ARG A 70 -19.30 -4.05 -1.71
CA ARG A 70 -19.29 -4.39 -0.28
C ARG A 70 -20.29 -5.52 0.02
N PRO A 71 -19.88 -6.64 0.64
CA PRO A 71 -20.81 -7.64 1.16
C PRO A 71 -21.44 -7.15 2.46
N GLY A 72 -22.73 -6.81 2.43
CA GLY A 72 -23.59 -6.64 3.61
C GLY A 72 -23.48 -5.31 4.39
N PRO A 73 -24.36 -5.10 5.39
CA PRO A 73 -24.37 -3.92 6.25
C PRO A 73 -23.27 -4.07 7.30
N ILE A 74 -22.02 -3.92 6.86
CA ILE A 74 -20.91 -3.70 7.78
C ILE A 74 -21.07 -2.24 8.21
N GLU A 75 -21.38 -2.00 9.50
CA GLU A 75 -21.27 -0.68 10.13
C GLU A 75 -20.06 0.00 9.53
N GLU A 76 -20.23 1.13 8.83
CA GLU A 76 -19.13 1.80 8.16
C GLU A 76 -17.96 1.86 9.14
N PRO A 77 -16.90 1.07 8.93
CA PRO A 77 -15.68 1.32 9.65
C PRO A 77 -15.39 2.75 9.22
N THR A 78 -15.30 3.69 10.16
CA THR A 78 -14.81 5.02 9.86
C THR A 78 -13.43 4.77 9.27
N ILE A 79 -13.35 4.62 7.94
CA ILE A 79 -12.09 4.41 7.23
C ILE A 79 -11.45 5.76 7.42
N ALA A 80 -10.67 5.88 8.49
CA ALA A 80 -9.84 7.03 8.70
C ALA A 80 -9.10 7.22 7.37
N PRO A 81 -9.19 8.42 6.76
CA PRO A 81 -8.47 8.71 5.53
C PRO A 81 -7.06 8.19 5.72
N ILE A 82 -6.48 7.50 4.72
CA ILE A 82 -5.12 6.91 4.76
C ILE A 82 -4.21 7.90 5.50
N HIS A 83 -4.07 7.69 6.81
CA HIS A 83 -3.64 8.80 7.64
C HIS A 83 -2.13 8.74 7.57
N PRO A 84 -1.43 9.84 7.27
CA PRO A 84 0.03 9.85 7.30
C PRO A 84 0.62 9.46 8.67
N ASP A 85 -0.21 9.40 9.71
CA ASP A 85 0.14 8.91 11.06
C ASP A 85 -0.09 7.38 11.24
N SER A 86 -0.55 6.67 10.21
CA SER A 86 -0.59 5.20 10.20
C SER A 86 0.84 4.69 10.29
N ARG A 87 1.17 4.04 11.40
CA ARG A 87 2.44 3.31 11.53
C ARG A 87 2.42 2.19 10.50
N HIS A 88 2.94 2.44 9.30
CA HIS A 88 3.45 1.40 8.42
C HIS A 88 4.67 0.80 9.12
N PRO A 89 4.59 -0.40 9.70
CA PRO A 89 5.76 -1.07 10.24
C PRO A 89 6.77 -1.28 9.10
N LEU A 90 8.06 -1.44 9.40
CA LEU A 90 9.09 -1.85 8.43
C LEU A 90 8.69 -3.08 7.58
N PHE A 91 7.75 -3.88 8.07
CA PHE A 91 7.10 -5.00 7.37
C PHE A 91 6.37 -4.57 6.08
N ALA A 92 5.82 -3.36 6.05
CA ALA A 92 5.16 -2.73 4.92
C ALA A 92 6.14 -2.53 3.75
N ALA A 93 7.36 -2.04 4.03
CA ALA A 93 8.41 -1.87 3.02
C ALA A 93 8.84 -3.20 2.36
N GLY A 94 8.85 -4.31 3.10
CA GLY A 94 9.18 -5.63 2.56
C GLY A 94 8.11 -6.18 1.60
N LEU A 95 6.83 -6.02 1.94
CA LEU A 95 5.71 -6.33 1.06
C LEU A 95 5.69 -5.44 -0.17
N HIS A 96 6.10 -4.18 -0.04
CA HIS A 96 6.23 -3.25 -1.15
C HIS A 96 7.29 -3.68 -2.16
N ILE A 97 8.47 -4.09 -1.68
CA ILE A 97 9.54 -4.65 -2.52
C ILE A 97 9.07 -5.95 -3.18
N ALA A 98 8.34 -6.80 -2.46
CA ALA A 98 7.73 -8.00 -3.04
C ALA A 98 6.67 -7.66 -4.10
N ALA A 99 5.87 -6.61 -3.91
CA ALA A 99 4.90 -6.13 -4.88
C ALA A 99 5.59 -5.68 -6.17
N VAL A 100 6.66 -4.89 -6.06
CA VAL A 100 7.48 -4.47 -7.20
C VAL A 100 8.08 -5.69 -7.90
N GLY A 101 8.69 -6.60 -7.14
CA GLY A 101 9.35 -7.79 -7.69
C GLY A 101 8.38 -8.76 -8.38
N LEU A 102 7.21 -9.02 -7.78
CA LEU A 102 6.19 -9.89 -8.36
C LEU A 102 5.50 -9.27 -9.58
N ALA A 103 5.20 -7.98 -9.53
CA ALA A 103 4.65 -7.26 -10.67
C ALA A 103 5.62 -7.26 -11.85
N PHE A 104 6.90 -6.94 -11.59
CA PHE A 104 7.96 -7.01 -12.59
C PHE A 104 8.17 -8.43 -13.11
N GLY A 105 8.23 -9.43 -12.22
CA GLY A 105 8.37 -10.84 -12.58
C GLY A 105 7.19 -11.38 -13.41
N ALA A 106 5.97 -10.90 -13.16
CA ALA A 106 4.81 -11.23 -13.99
C ALA A 106 4.97 -10.67 -15.40
N ALA A 107 5.47 -9.43 -15.55
CA ALA A 107 5.77 -8.86 -16.86
C ALA A 107 6.84 -9.67 -17.61
N THR A 108 7.88 -10.15 -16.93
CA THR A 108 8.93 -10.97 -17.57
C THR A 108 8.45 -12.36 -17.98
N LEU A 109 7.51 -12.94 -17.22
CA LEU A 109 6.91 -14.23 -17.56
C LEU A 109 5.91 -14.12 -18.71
N ILE A 110 5.11 -13.05 -18.74
CA ILE A 110 4.12 -12.78 -19.80
C ILE A 110 4.78 -12.58 -21.16
N ASP A 111 5.92 -11.87 -21.18
CA ASP A 111 6.69 -11.68 -22.41
C ASP A 111 7.03 -13.00 -23.12
N ARG A 112 7.42 -14.01 -22.35
CA ARG A 112 7.80 -15.34 -22.88
C ARG A 112 6.63 -16.17 -23.39
N LEU A 113 5.40 -15.85 -22.96
CA LEU A 113 4.23 -16.68 -23.21
C LEU A 113 3.30 -16.09 -24.29
N LEU A 114 3.30 -14.76 -24.46
CA LEU A 114 2.19 -14.07 -25.14
C LEU A 114 2.75 -13.04 -26.12
N GLY A 115 2.89 -13.44 -27.40
CA GLY A 115 3.40 -12.66 -28.53
C GLY A 115 2.84 -11.24 -28.63
N ASN A 116 1.83 -10.98 -29.47
CA ASN A 116 1.38 -9.60 -29.76
C ASN A 116 0.70 -8.88 -28.59
N PHE A 117 0.34 -9.59 -27.51
CA PHE A 117 -0.39 -9.03 -26.36
C PHE A 117 0.51 -8.67 -25.17
N ALA A 118 1.82 -8.86 -25.27
CA ALA A 118 2.74 -8.62 -24.15
C ALA A 118 2.61 -7.22 -23.54
N TRP A 119 2.50 -6.18 -24.36
CA TRP A 119 2.35 -4.79 -23.90
C TRP A 119 1.10 -4.58 -23.04
N PHE A 120 -0.05 -5.11 -23.49
CA PHE A 120 -1.31 -5.06 -22.76
C PHE A 120 -1.25 -5.90 -21.47
N LEU A 121 -0.83 -7.15 -21.57
CA LEU A 121 -0.89 -8.08 -20.45
C LEU A 121 0.14 -7.76 -19.37
N ALA A 122 1.32 -7.28 -19.75
CA ALA A 122 2.35 -6.88 -18.79
C ALA A 122 1.89 -5.66 -17.97
N SER A 123 1.40 -4.61 -18.61
CA SER A 123 0.87 -3.42 -17.92
C SER A 123 -0.35 -3.72 -17.06
N PHE A 124 -1.27 -4.57 -17.56
CA PHE A 124 -2.41 -5.07 -16.80
C PHE A 124 -1.96 -5.83 -15.55
N ALA A 125 -1.10 -6.83 -15.71
CA ALA A 125 -0.62 -7.67 -14.61
C ALA A 125 0.17 -6.86 -13.58
N VAL A 126 1.08 -5.98 -14.03
CA VAL A 126 1.85 -5.09 -13.15
C VAL A 126 0.92 -4.23 -12.31
N THR A 127 -0.05 -3.58 -12.94
CA THR A 127 -1.00 -2.69 -12.25
C THR A 127 -1.87 -3.47 -11.28
N PHE A 128 -2.41 -4.60 -11.73
CA PHE A 128 -3.31 -5.42 -10.94
C PHE A 128 -2.62 -6.01 -9.70
N ILE A 129 -1.44 -6.62 -9.88
CA ILE A 129 -0.66 -7.23 -8.81
C ILE A 129 -0.17 -6.17 -7.83
N TYR A 130 0.40 -5.07 -8.33
CA TYR A 130 0.93 -4.00 -7.49
C TYR A 130 -0.17 -3.43 -6.59
N LEU A 131 -1.32 -3.06 -7.18
CA LEU A 131 -2.41 -2.44 -6.42
C LEU A 131 -3.07 -3.43 -5.45
N LEU A 132 -3.18 -4.72 -5.79
CA LEU A 132 -3.68 -5.73 -4.85
C LEU A 132 -2.78 -5.88 -3.63
N ILE A 133 -1.47 -6.02 -3.85
CA ILE A 133 -0.52 -6.21 -2.74
C ILE A 133 -0.42 -4.93 -1.91
N ALA A 134 -0.34 -3.75 -2.54
CA ALA A 134 -0.33 -2.47 -1.82
C ALA A 134 -1.62 -2.26 -1.00
N SER A 135 -2.78 -2.67 -1.53
CA SER A 135 -4.05 -2.60 -0.80
C SER A 135 -4.08 -3.57 0.39
N ALA A 136 -3.58 -4.80 0.21
CA ALA A 136 -3.47 -5.78 1.30
C ALA A 136 -2.50 -5.30 2.40
N GLU A 137 -1.35 -4.74 2.01
CA GLU A 137 -0.36 -4.15 2.91
C GLU A 137 -0.97 -3.03 3.77
N LEU A 138 -1.76 -2.16 3.14
CA LEU A 138 -2.47 -1.08 3.83
C LEU A 138 -3.55 -1.63 4.78
N ALA A 139 -4.34 -2.61 4.34
CA ALA A 139 -5.37 -3.23 5.18
C ALA A 139 -4.77 -3.88 6.44
N ILE A 140 -3.67 -4.62 6.29
CA ILE A 140 -2.94 -5.24 7.41
C ILE A 140 -2.38 -4.16 8.34
N SER A 141 -1.81 -3.09 7.79
CA SER A 141 -1.24 -1.99 8.57
C SER A 141 -2.30 -1.28 9.42
N VAL A 142 -3.49 -1.05 8.87
CA VAL A 142 -4.62 -0.46 9.60
C VAL A 142 -5.08 -1.36 10.74
N GLU A 143 -5.28 -2.65 10.49
CA GLU A 143 -5.70 -3.63 11.51
C GLU A 143 -4.69 -3.71 12.67
N LEU A 144 -3.40 -3.80 12.36
CA LEU A 144 -2.34 -3.85 13.39
C LEU A 144 -2.32 -2.56 14.23
N ASN A 145 -2.49 -1.39 13.62
CA ASN A 145 -2.51 -0.12 14.33
C ASN A 145 -3.73 -0.01 15.25
N GLN A 146 -4.91 -0.44 14.79
CA GLN A 146 -6.14 -0.46 15.62
C GLN A 146 -5.98 -1.39 16.82
N ARG A 147 -5.39 -2.57 16.65
CA ARG A 147 -5.05 -3.49 17.76
C ARG A 147 -4.11 -2.84 18.77
N GLU A 148 -3.05 -2.16 18.32
CA GLU A 148 -2.11 -1.49 19.21
C GLU A 148 -2.80 -0.40 20.06
N ILE A 149 -3.66 0.41 19.43
CA ILE A 149 -4.43 1.46 20.12
C ILE A 149 -5.39 0.84 21.16
N GLY A 150 -6.11 -0.21 20.79
CA GLY A 150 -7.01 -0.94 21.69
C GLY A 150 -6.27 -1.47 22.92
N LEU A 151 -5.12 -2.11 22.72
CA LEU A 151 -4.27 -2.63 23.80
C LEU A 151 -3.76 -1.51 24.72
N LYS A 152 -3.34 -0.36 24.17
CA LYS A 152 -2.92 0.80 24.98
C LYS A 152 -4.06 1.34 25.82
N ARG A 153 -5.26 1.49 25.25
CA ARG A 153 -6.45 1.95 25.99
C ARG A 153 -6.82 0.99 27.12
N ALA A 154 -6.82 -0.31 26.86
CA ALA A 154 -7.07 -1.34 27.87
C ALA A 154 -6.05 -1.27 29.02
N ARG A 155 -4.75 -1.15 28.71
CA ARG A 155 -3.68 -1.02 29.72
C ARG A 155 -3.87 0.22 30.60
N VAL A 156 -4.24 1.36 30.03
CA VAL A 156 -4.52 2.59 30.78
C VAL A 156 -5.72 2.40 31.71
N MET A 157 -6.81 1.78 31.22
CA MET A 157 -8.00 1.50 32.02
C MET A 157 -7.71 0.57 33.20
N VAL A 158 -6.96 -0.52 32.97
CA VAL A 158 -6.53 -1.45 34.03
C VAL A 158 -5.67 -0.75 35.07
N ARG A 159 -4.72 0.11 34.65
CA ARG A 159 -3.90 0.91 35.57
C ARG A 159 -4.73 1.86 36.42
N ARG A 160 -5.69 2.58 35.81
CA ARG A 160 -6.61 3.49 36.53
C ARG A 160 -7.46 2.72 37.54
N ARG A 161 -8.03 1.58 37.16
CA ARG A 161 -8.83 0.73 38.05
C ARG A 161 -8.01 0.20 39.24
N ARG A 162 -6.77 -0.27 38.99
CA ARG A 162 -5.85 -0.70 40.06
C ARG A 162 -5.49 0.43 41.02
N LYS A 163 -5.27 1.64 40.51
CA LYS A 163 -4.99 2.82 41.35
C LYS A 163 -6.18 3.17 42.23
N ALA A 164 -7.39 3.20 41.68
CA ALA A 164 -8.61 3.46 42.43
C ALA A 164 -8.85 2.43 43.54
N ILE A 165 -8.65 1.14 43.26
CA ILE A 165 -8.77 0.07 44.27
C ILE A 165 -7.76 0.28 45.41
N ARG A 166 -6.50 0.60 45.09
CA ARG A 166 -5.47 0.88 46.11
C ARG A 166 -5.82 2.09 46.98
N GLU A 167 -6.39 3.14 46.41
CA GLU A 167 -6.82 4.33 47.15
C GLU A 167 -7.99 4.04 48.09
N VAL A 168 -8.94 3.19 47.68
CA VAL A 168 -10.05 2.74 48.55
C VAL A 168 -9.52 1.91 49.72
N VAL A 169 -8.60 0.98 49.47
CA VAL A 169 -8.00 0.15 50.52
C VAL A 169 -7.22 0.99 51.53
N ARG A 170 -6.48 2.02 51.08
CA ARG A 170 -5.68 2.90 51.97
C ARG A 170 -6.54 3.80 52.88
N ARG A 171 -7.81 4.02 52.54
CA ARG A 171 -8.75 4.86 53.31
C ARG A 171 -9.57 4.07 54.34
N ARG A 172 -9.43 2.74 54.37
CA ARG A 172 -9.98 1.87 55.42
C ARG A 172 -8.90 1.55 56.43
#